data_AF-A0A7W4BQW6-F1
#
_entry.id   AF-A0A7W4BQW6-F1
#
_cell.length_a   1.000
_cell.length_b   1.000
_cell.length_c   1.000
_cell.angle_alpha   90.00
_cell.angle_beta   90.00
_cell.angle_gamma   90.00
#
_symmetry.space_group_name_H-M   'P 1'
#
loop_
_entity.id
_entity.type
_entity.pdbx_description
1 polymer ?
#
loop_
_entity_poly.entity_id
_entity_poly.type
_entity_poly.pdbx_seq_one_letter_code
_entity_poly.pdbx_strand_id
1 'polypeptide(L)'
;KILPMGGGVGGGSSDAASTLLALNKLWQCQLSLSELAALGVQLGADVPVFINGKSALAQGIGEKLVNVELPSKWYCVVHPSEHVSTAKIFTHPDLKRNTPKLKGHWQQQTLANDCEPLVKKLCPEVEKTLQWLLKYAPSKMTGTGSCCFVEFATQKEAQHVLENLPHNWDGFIASSVNISPAHTQLDAIH
;
A
#
# COMPACT_ATOMS: atom_id res chain seq x y z
N LYS A 1 12.32 -1.00 13.05
CA LYS A 1 11.02 -1.17 12.37
C LYS A 1 10.36 0.20 12.29
N ILE A 2 10.06 0.71 11.09
CA ILE A 2 9.60 2.11 10.87
C ILE A 2 8.11 2.17 10.47
N LEU A 3 7.63 1.20 9.70
CA LEU A 3 6.22 1.16 9.26
C LEU A 3 5.28 0.78 10.42
N PRO A 4 4.06 1.36 10.46
CA PRO A 4 3.04 0.97 11.43
C PRO A 4 2.64 -0.49 11.25
N MET A 5 2.18 -1.11 12.33
CA MET A 5 1.61 -2.46 12.27
C MET A 5 0.23 -2.39 11.59
N GLY A 6 0.11 -2.99 10.41
CA GLY A 6 -1.13 -2.94 9.62
C GLY A 6 -1.25 -1.62 8.85
N GLY A 7 -2.36 -0.91 9.03
CA GLY A 7 -2.58 0.42 8.43
C GLY A 7 -2.86 0.42 6.92
N GLY A 8 -2.73 -0.73 6.23
CA GLY A 8 -2.89 -0.81 4.78
C GLY A 8 -1.65 -0.37 3.98
N VAL A 9 -0.47 -0.33 4.61
CA VAL A 9 0.82 0.00 3.95
C VAL A 9 1.65 -1.23 3.57
N GLY A 10 1.14 -2.45 3.82
CA GLY A 10 1.75 -3.69 3.34
C GLY A 10 3.04 -4.13 4.05
N GLY A 11 3.37 -3.57 5.23
CA GLY A 11 4.64 -3.83 5.91
C GLY A 11 4.94 -5.31 6.17
N GLY A 12 3.97 -6.07 6.69
CA GLY A 12 4.15 -7.51 6.94
C GLY A 12 4.36 -8.34 5.66
N SER A 13 3.65 -8.00 4.59
CA SER A 13 3.82 -8.65 3.29
C SER A 13 5.18 -8.31 2.66
N SER A 14 5.65 -7.07 2.84
CA SER A 14 6.99 -6.64 2.44
C SER A 14 8.09 -7.37 3.20
N ASP A 15 7.94 -7.58 4.52
CA ASP A 15 8.89 -8.32 5.34
C ASP A 15 9.00 -9.78 4.87
N ALA A 16 7.85 -10.43 4.61
CA ALA A 16 7.80 -11.81 4.10
C ALA A 16 8.44 -11.93 2.70
N ALA A 17 8.08 -11.03 1.78
CA ALA A 17 8.64 -11.02 0.43
C ALA A 17 10.16 -10.78 0.44
N SER A 18 10.63 -9.79 1.21
CA SER A 18 12.05 -9.46 1.30
C SER A 18 12.86 -10.63 1.88
N THR A 19 12.28 -11.34 2.85
CA THR A 19 12.86 -12.54 3.43
C THR A 19 12.96 -13.67 2.39
N LEU A 20 11.88 -13.95 1.66
CA LEU A 20 11.87 -14.96 0.60
C LEU A 20 12.91 -14.65 -0.49
N LEU A 21 12.98 -13.41 -0.95
CA LEU A 21 13.94 -12.96 -1.95
C LEU A 21 15.39 -13.11 -1.45
N ALA A 22 15.67 -12.63 -0.22
CA ALA A 22 17.00 -12.68 0.35
C ALA A 22 17.46 -14.12 0.61
N LEU A 23 16.61 -14.98 1.16
CA LEU A 23 16.95 -16.39 1.42
C LEU A 23 17.16 -17.16 0.11
N ASN A 24 16.31 -16.95 -0.91
CA ASN A 24 16.50 -17.57 -2.22
C ASN A 24 17.86 -17.22 -2.84
N LYS A 25 18.28 -15.95 -2.70
CA LYS A 25 19.58 -15.46 -3.17
C LYS A 25 20.74 -16.03 -2.34
N LEU A 26 20.71 -15.87 -1.02
CA LEU A 26 21.79 -16.25 -0.10
C LEU A 26 22.02 -17.76 -0.03
N TRP A 27 20.95 -18.55 -0.12
CA TRP A 27 21.02 -20.02 -0.11
C TRP A 27 21.12 -20.62 -1.50
N GLN A 28 21.14 -19.80 -2.55
CA GLN A 28 21.27 -20.24 -3.94
C GLN A 28 20.21 -21.27 -4.35
N CYS A 29 18.98 -21.14 -3.84
CA CYS A 29 17.89 -22.08 -4.12
C CYS A 29 17.44 -22.04 -5.59
N GLN A 30 17.80 -20.98 -6.33
CA GLN A 30 17.52 -20.80 -7.76
C GLN A 30 16.03 -20.83 -8.13
N LEU A 31 15.15 -20.50 -7.18
CA LEU A 31 13.73 -20.35 -7.47
C LEU A 31 13.51 -19.08 -8.31
N SER A 32 12.67 -19.21 -9.32
CA SER A 32 12.18 -18.08 -10.10
C SER A 32 11.27 -17.16 -9.27
N LEU A 33 11.10 -15.91 -9.71
CA LEU A 33 10.15 -14.99 -9.06
C LEU A 33 8.72 -15.52 -9.07
N SER A 34 8.33 -16.28 -10.09
CA SER A 34 7.01 -16.91 -10.18
C SER A 34 6.82 -18.00 -9.12
N GLU A 35 7.83 -18.82 -8.88
CA GLU A 35 7.81 -19.83 -7.81
C GLU A 35 7.79 -19.19 -6.43
N LEU A 36 8.60 -18.15 -6.21
CA LEU A 36 8.57 -17.37 -4.98
C LEU A 36 7.21 -16.71 -4.76
N ALA A 37 6.59 -16.15 -5.80
CA ALA A 37 5.27 -15.55 -5.71
C ALA A 37 4.19 -16.59 -5.36
N ALA A 38 4.29 -17.81 -5.91
CA ALA A 38 3.39 -18.91 -5.58
C ALA A 38 3.54 -19.39 -4.13
N LEU A 39 4.74 -19.31 -3.54
CA LEU A 39 4.94 -19.52 -2.10
C LEU A 39 4.40 -18.33 -1.30
N GLY A 40 4.72 -17.11 -1.74
CA GLY A 40 4.38 -15.87 -1.06
C GLY A 40 2.89 -15.63 -0.89
N VAL A 41 2.08 -15.97 -1.90
CA VAL A 41 0.61 -15.79 -1.83
C VAL A 41 -0.03 -16.59 -0.68
N GLN A 42 0.60 -17.69 -0.24
CA GLN A 42 0.14 -18.47 0.91
C GLN A 42 0.37 -17.75 2.24
N LEU A 43 1.34 -16.82 2.28
CA LEU A 43 1.67 -16.01 3.45
C LEU A 43 0.84 -14.71 3.50
N GLY A 44 0.46 -14.18 2.34
CA GLY A 44 -0.39 -13.01 2.23
C GLY A 44 -0.67 -12.58 0.79
N ALA A 45 -1.85 -12.03 0.56
CA ALA A 45 -2.33 -11.58 -0.75
C ALA A 45 -1.41 -10.55 -1.44
N ASP A 46 -0.73 -9.70 -0.65
CA ASP A 46 0.15 -8.66 -1.18
C ASP A 46 1.61 -9.10 -1.32
N VAL A 47 1.99 -10.28 -0.81
CA VAL A 47 3.38 -10.77 -0.90
C VAL A 47 3.86 -10.90 -2.36
N PRO A 48 3.04 -11.40 -3.32
CA PRO A 48 3.43 -11.49 -4.73
C PRO A 48 3.86 -10.16 -5.35
N VAL A 49 3.21 -9.03 -5.02
CA VAL A 49 3.58 -7.73 -5.63
C VAL A 49 4.95 -7.26 -5.15
N PHE A 50 5.29 -7.49 -3.87
CA PHE A 50 6.62 -7.20 -3.34
C PHE A 50 7.69 -8.11 -3.93
N ILE A 51 7.38 -9.39 -4.16
CA ILE A 51 8.29 -10.34 -4.85
C ILE A 51 8.50 -9.94 -6.32
N ASN A 52 7.44 -9.52 -7.02
CA ASN A 52 7.53 -9.04 -8.40
C ASN A 52 8.41 -7.77 -8.51
N GLY A 53 8.44 -6.94 -7.47
CA GLY A 53 9.39 -5.83 -7.37
C GLY A 53 9.08 -4.65 -8.29
N LYS A 54 7.93 -4.64 -8.96
CA LYS A 54 7.49 -3.57 -9.86
C LYS A 54 6.09 -3.10 -9.49
N SER A 55 5.82 -1.82 -9.73
CA SER A 55 4.44 -1.28 -9.72
C SER A 55 3.55 -2.14 -10.62
N ALA A 56 2.41 -2.59 -10.09
CA ALA A 56 1.54 -3.52 -10.80
C ALA A 56 0.06 -3.29 -10.47
N LEU A 57 -0.79 -3.50 -11.47
CA LEU A 57 -2.21 -3.76 -11.26
C LEU A 57 -2.37 -5.21 -10.81
N ALA A 58 -2.92 -5.40 -9.61
CA ALA A 58 -3.22 -6.72 -9.06
C ALA A 58 -4.70 -7.08 -9.29
N GLN A 59 -4.95 -8.31 -9.72
CA GLN A 59 -6.27 -8.91 -9.88
C GLN A 59 -6.31 -10.31 -9.25
N GLY A 60 -7.51 -10.90 -9.20
CA GLY A 60 -7.73 -12.17 -8.50
C GLY A 60 -7.74 -11.94 -6.99
N ILE A 61 -7.00 -12.77 -6.26
CA ILE A 61 -6.68 -12.59 -4.84
C ILE A 61 -5.34 -11.87 -4.62
N GLY A 62 -4.72 -11.33 -5.69
CA GLY A 62 -3.40 -10.69 -5.66
C GLY A 62 -2.33 -11.43 -6.48
N GLU A 63 -2.68 -12.56 -7.07
CA GLU A 63 -1.78 -13.43 -7.83
C GLU A 63 -1.62 -13.02 -9.30
N LYS A 64 -2.57 -12.25 -9.86
CA LYS A 64 -2.52 -11.82 -11.27
C LYS A 64 -2.02 -10.39 -11.34
N LEU A 65 -0.72 -10.26 -11.61
CA LEU A 65 -0.04 -8.98 -11.69
C LEU A 65 0.19 -8.57 -13.14
N VAL A 66 -0.14 -7.33 -13.46
CA VAL A 66 0.22 -6.68 -14.72
C VAL A 66 1.06 -5.44 -14.38
N ASN A 67 2.31 -5.41 -14.82
CA ASN A 67 3.21 -4.29 -14.54
C ASN A 67 2.69 -3.00 -15.17
N VAL A 68 2.82 -1.91 -14.43
CA VAL A 68 2.40 -0.57 -14.84
C VAL A 68 3.47 0.43 -14.45
N GLU A 69 3.60 1.51 -15.21
CA GLU A 69 4.45 2.63 -14.84
C GLU A 69 3.59 3.75 -14.27
N LEU A 70 3.91 4.18 -13.05
CA LEU A 70 3.24 5.27 -12.39
C LEU A 70 4.13 6.51 -12.39
N PRO A 71 3.57 7.73 -12.51
CA PRO A 71 4.34 8.95 -12.44
C PRO A 71 4.97 9.11 -11.05
N SER A 72 6.19 9.66 -11.02
CA SER A 72 6.85 9.97 -9.76
C SER A 72 6.07 11.03 -8.97
N LYS A 73 5.75 10.71 -7.72
CA LYS A 73 5.03 11.56 -6.77
C LYS A 73 5.67 11.47 -5.40
N TRP A 74 5.34 12.44 -4.56
CA TRP A 74 5.59 12.41 -3.12
C TRP A 74 4.27 12.19 -2.39
N TYR A 75 4.34 11.48 -1.27
CA TYR A 75 3.19 11.14 -0.45
C TYR A 75 3.46 11.57 0.97
N CYS A 76 2.46 12.14 1.63
CA CYS A 76 2.39 12.14 3.09
C CYS A 76 1.40 11.04 3.48
N VAL A 77 1.88 10.05 4.24
CA VAL A 77 1.07 8.96 4.76
C VAL A 77 0.84 9.22 6.24
N VAL A 78 -0.43 9.24 6.65
CA VAL A 78 -0.88 9.56 8.00
C VAL A 78 -1.54 8.33 8.61
N HIS A 79 -1.09 7.96 9.80
CA HIS A 79 -1.66 6.91 10.63
C HIS A 79 -2.39 7.55 11.83
N PRO A 80 -3.72 7.50 11.89
CA PRO A 80 -4.49 8.21 12.92
C PRO A 80 -4.56 7.47 14.27
N SER A 81 -3.59 6.61 14.56
CA SER A 81 -3.53 5.80 15.78
C SER A 81 -4.73 4.85 15.98
N GLU A 82 -5.43 4.51 14.89
CA GLU A 82 -6.61 3.65 14.89
C GLU A 82 -6.30 2.27 14.31
N HIS A 83 -6.82 1.20 14.93
CA HIS A 83 -6.64 -0.16 14.42
C HIS A 83 -7.86 -0.64 13.65
N VAL A 84 -7.68 -0.92 12.35
CA VAL A 84 -8.74 -1.50 11.51
C VAL A 84 -8.42 -2.97 11.21
N SER A 85 -9.35 -3.86 11.57
CA SER A 85 -9.23 -5.28 11.27
C SER A 85 -9.65 -5.56 9.82
N THR A 86 -8.69 -5.93 8.98
CA THR A 86 -8.90 -6.36 7.60
C THR A 86 -10.00 -7.43 7.47
N ALA A 87 -9.98 -8.43 8.35
CA ALA A 87 -10.98 -9.50 8.36
C ALA A 87 -12.40 -8.97 8.65
N LYS A 88 -12.55 -8.06 9.63
CA LYS A 88 -13.86 -7.45 9.93
C LYS A 88 -14.39 -6.62 8.76
N ILE A 89 -13.53 -5.87 8.07
CA ILE A 89 -13.94 -5.09 6.90
C ILE A 89 -14.40 -6.00 5.77
N PHE A 90 -13.59 -7.02 5.41
CA PHE A 90 -13.94 -7.94 4.31
C PHE A 90 -15.17 -8.81 4.59
N THR A 91 -15.49 -9.07 5.86
CA THR A 91 -16.68 -9.86 6.26
C THR A 91 -17.91 -8.99 6.55
N HIS A 92 -17.78 -7.66 6.57
CA HIS A 92 -18.90 -6.77 6.89
C HIS A 92 -19.98 -6.80 5.78
N PRO A 93 -21.28 -6.88 6.12
CA PRO A 93 -22.36 -6.96 5.14
C PRO A 93 -22.39 -5.75 4.20
N ASP A 94 -22.22 -4.54 4.74
CA ASP A 94 -22.27 -3.28 3.98
C ASP A 94 -21.04 -3.05 3.06
N LEU A 95 -20.02 -3.92 3.05
CA LEU A 95 -18.88 -3.73 2.14
C LEU A 95 -19.34 -3.87 0.68
N LYS A 96 -19.01 -2.87 -0.12
CA LYS A 96 -19.28 -2.85 -1.56
C LYS A 96 -18.48 -3.95 -2.27
N ARG A 97 -19.16 -4.83 -3.02
CA ARG A 97 -18.56 -6.01 -3.69
C ARG A 97 -18.91 -6.15 -5.17
N ASN A 98 -19.62 -5.17 -5.72
CA ASN A 98 -20.13 -5.18 -7.09
C ASN A 98 -19.46 -4.13 -7.99
N THR A 99 -18.28 -3.64 -7.61
CA THR A 99 -17.50 -2.72 -8.44
C THR A 99 -17.00 -3.44 -9.69
N PRO A 100 -17.25 -2.91 -10.91
CA PRO A 100 -16.74 -3.51 -12.13
C PRO A 100 -15.22 -3.59 -12.13
N LYS A 101 -14.67 -4.68 -12.69
CA LYS A 101 -13.23 -4.80 -12.93
C LYS A 101 -12.75 -3.67 -13.85
N LEU A 102 -11.55 -3.15 -13.60
CA LEU A 102 -10.90 -2.20 -14.50
C LEU A 102 -10.71 -2.81 -15.89
N LYS A 103 -11.05 -2.04 -16.92
CA LYS A 103 -10.93 -2.42 -18.34
C LYS A 103 -10.30 -1.27 -19.12
N GLY A 104 -9.51 -1.59 -20.14
CA GLY A 104 -8.92 -0.59 -21.04
C GLY A 104 -8.00 0.40 -20.34
N HIS A 105 -8.01 1.64 -20.80
CA HIS A 105 -7.26 2.74 -20.19
C HIS A 105 -7.96 3.22 -18.92
N TRP A 106 -7.21 3.29 -17.82
CA TRP A 106 -7.65 3.80 -16.53
C TRP A 106 -6.75 4.96 -16.10
N GLN A 107 -7.27 5.82 -15.21
CA GLN A 107 -6.55 6.95 -14.65
C GLN A 107 -6.52 6.80 -13.14
N GLN A 108 -5.33 6.85 -12.53
CA GLN A 108 -5.18 6.67 -11.08
C GLN A 108 -6.05 7.63 -10.26
N GLN A 109 -6.24 8.87 -10.74
CA GLN A 109 -7.01 9.88 -10.03
C GLN A 109 -8.48 9.48 -9.89
N THR A 110 -9.04 8.76 -10.86
CA THR A 110 -10.46 8.35 -10.87
C THR A 110 -10.73 7.07 -10.06
N LEU A 111 -9.68 6.37 -9.63
CA LEU A 111 -9.81 5.18 -8.79
C LEU A 111 -10.19 5.55 -7.36
N ALA A 112 -11.05 4.74 -6.76
CA ALA A 112 -11.47 4.87 -5.36
C ALA A 112 -11.20 3.57 -4.61
N ASN A 113 -11.12 3.66 -3.29
CA ASN A 113 -11.01 2.51 -2.41
C ASN A 113 -12.42 2.12 -1.91
N ASP A 114 -12.93 0.96 -2.33
CA ASP A 114 -14.27 0.49 -1.94
C ASP A 114 -14.40 0.21 -0.44
N CYS A 115 -13.29 0.03 0.29
CA CYS A 115 -13.31 -0.11 1.75
C CYS A 115 -13.51 1.23 2.46
N GLU A 116 -13.11 2.34 1.85
CA GLU A 116 -13.05 3.66 2.49
C GLU A 116 -14.41 4.14 3.03
N PRO A 117 -15.53 4.08 2.27
CA PRO A 117 -16.82 4.52 2.80
C PRO A 117 -17.27 3.75 4.05
N LEU A 118 -17.01 2.44 4.08
CA LEU A 118 -17.35 1.61 5.23
C LEU A 118 -16.42 1.91 6.41
N VAL A 119 -15.10 2.01 6.18
CA VAL A 119 -14.14 2.30 7.24
C VAL A 119 -14.42 3.67 7.86
N LYS A 120 -14.75 4.70 7.07
CA LYS A 120 -15.16 6.01 7.59
C LYS A 120 -16.35 5.91 8.56
N LYS A 121 -17.36 5.09 8.23
CA LYS A 121 -18.54 4.86 9.08
C LYS A 121 -18.20 4.15 10.39
N LEU A 122 -17.27 3.19 10.35
CA LEU A 122 -16.91 2.36 11.51
C LEU A 122 -15.81 2.96 12.38
N CYS A 123 -14.95 3.79 11.80
CA CYS A 123 -13.74 4.33 12.41
C CYS A 123 -13.67 5.86 12.20
N PRO A 124 -14.29 6.66 13.11
CA PRO A 124 -14.40 8.11 12.95
C PRO A 124 -13.05 8.84 12.82
N GLU A 125 -11.97 8.32 13.41
CA GLU A 125 -10.64 8.92 13.26
C GLU A 125 -10.15 8.88 11.81
N VAL A 126 -10.45 7.82 11.05
CA VAL A 126 -10.12 7.76 9.61
C VAL A 126 -10.87 8.86 8.83
N GLU A 127 -12.16 9.08 9.14
CA GLU A 127 -12.92 10.16 8.52
C GLU A 127 -12.36 11.54 8.88
N LYS A 128 -12.03 11.78 10.15
CA LYS A 128 -11.40 13.03 10.60
C LYS A 128 -10.07 13.28 9.88
N THR A 129 -9.26 12.25 9.70
CA THR A 129 -7.99 12.35 8.96
C THR A 129 -8.19 12.68 7.50
N LEU A 130 -9.09 12.00 6.81
CA LEU A 130 -9.40 12.32 5.41
C LEU A 130 -9.91 13.76 5.27
N GLN A 131 -10.84 14.19 6.13
CA GLN A 131 -11.38 15.56 6.13
C GLN A 131 -10.31 16.60 6.43
N TRP A 132 -9.38 16.32 7.35
CA TRP A 132 -8.28 17.22 7.64
C TRP A 132 -7.30 17.33 6.47
N LEU A 133 -7.00 16.22 5.80
CA LEU A 133 -6.10 16.18 4.64
C LEU A 133 -6.66 16.93 3.42
N LEU A 134 -7.99 17.03 3.28
CA LEU A 134 -8.62 17.80 2.19
C LEU A 134 -8.24 19.29 2.16
N LYS A 135 -7.73 19.84 3.27
CA LYS A 135 -7.20 21.21 3.33
C LYS A 135 -5.94 21.39 2.47
N TYR A 136 -5.25 20.30 2.16
CA TYR A 136 -3.99 20.29 1.42
C TYR A 136 -4.19 19.78 -0.01
N ALA A 137 -4.83 18.62 -0.18
CA ALA A 137 -5.14 18.03 -1.48
C ALA A 137 -6.14 16.86 -1.33
N PRO A 138 -6.74 16.37 -2.44
CA PRO A 138 -7.53 15.15 -2.41
C PRO A 138 -6.75 13.98 -1.79
N SER A 139 -7.36 13.34 -0.78
CA SER A 139 -6.76 12.27 0.00
C SER A 139 -7.56 10.98 -0.15
N LYS A 140 -6.92 9.84 0.11
CA LYS A 140 -7.52 8.51 0.04
C LYS A 140 -7.01 7.62 1.17
N MET A 141 -7.75 6.59 1.51
CA MET A 141 -7.31 5.51 2.40
C MET A 141 -6.56 4.43 1.61
N THR A 142 -5.49 3.88 2.19
CA THR A 142 -4.77 2.73 1.60
C THR A 142 -5.19 1.41 2.24
N GLY A 143 -5.22 0.33 1.43
CA GLY A 143 -5.66 -1.01 1.87
C GLY A 143 -7.03 -0.98 2.56
N THR A 144 -7.16 -1.69 3.68
CA THR A 144 -8.35 -1.60 4.55
C THR A 144 -8.23 -0.52 5.64
N GLY A 145 -7.23 0.37 5.55
CA GLY A 145 -6.94 1.37 6.56
C GLY A 145 -6.13 0.84 7.75
N SER A 146 -5.86 1.67 8.76
CA SER A 146 -6.36 3.05 8.94
C SER A 146 -5.55 4.14 8.24
N CYS A 147 -4.42 3.83 7.58
CA CYS A 147 -3.61 4.88 6.98
C CYS A 147 -4.35 5.60 5.85
N CYS A 148 -4.22 6.91 5.87
CA CYS A 148 -4.64 7.81 4.80
C CYS A 148 -3.41 8.38 4.12
N PHE A 149 -3.51 8.72 2.85
CA PHE A 149 -2.43 9.35 2.12
C PHE A 149 -2.93 10.51 1.27
N VAL A 150 -2.01 11.42 1.00
CA VAL A 150 -2.20 12.57 0.12
C VAL A 150 -1.00 12.67 -0.82
N GLU A 151 -1.25 13.00 -2.08
CA GLU A 151 -0.26 13.01 -3.15
C GLU A 151 0.20 14.43 -3.49
N PHE A 152 1.50 14.60 -3.73
CA PHE A 152 2.14 15.87 -4.06
C PHE A 152 3.14 15.73 -5.20
N ALA A 153 3.44 16.86 -5.85
CA ALA A 153 4.48 16.92 -6.87
C ALA A 153 5.87 16.97 -6.24
N THR A 154 6.01 17.60 -5.07
CA THR A 154 7.30 17.86 -4.44
C THR A 154 7.38 17.31 -3.01
N GLN A 155 8.60 17.00 -2.58
CA GLN A 155 8.88 16.60 -1.20
C GLN A 155 8.47 17.70 -0.20
N LYS A 156 8.69 18.97 -0.57
CA LYS A 156 8.43 20.12 0.30
C LYS A 156 6.94 20.23 0.66
N GLU A 157 6.05 19.98 -0.28
CA GLU A 157 4.60 19.98 -0.03
C GLU A 157 4.20 18.84 0.92
N ALA A 158 4.72 17.63 0.68
CA ALA A 158 4.45 16.48 1.56
C ALA A 158 5.00 16.72 2.98
N GLN A 159 6.19 17.30 3.09
CA GLN A 159 6.83 17.66 4.36
C GLN A 159 6.02 18.71 5.12
N HIS A 160 5.46 19.71 4.42
CA HIS A 160 4.61 20.73 5.03
C HIS A 160 3.38 20.12 5.72
N VAL A 161 2.76 19.09 5.13
CA VAL A 161 1.66 18.36 5.78
C VAL A 161 2.14 17.64 7.04
N LEU A 162 3.26 16.93 6.94
CA LEU A 162 3.83 16.15 8.05
C LEU A 162 4.14 17.03 9.27
N GLU A 163 4.69 18.23 9.05
CA GLU A 163 5.01 19.19 10.11
C GLU A 163 3.79 19.78 10.82
N ASN A 164 2.61 19.71 10.19
CA ASN A 164 1.36 20.27 10.71
C ASN A 164 0.40 19.21 11.23
N LEU A 165 0.83 17.94 11.35
CA LEU A 165 -0.05 16.87 11.84
C LEU A 165 -0.57 17.18 13.26
N PRO A 166 -1.85 16.86 13.55
CA PRO A 166 -2.35 16.83 14.91
C PRO A 166 -1.51 15.94 15.83
N HIS A 167 -1.38 16.35 17.08
CA HIS A 167 -0.44 15.77 18.05
C HIS A 167 -0.66 14.28 18.37
N ASN A 168 -1.84 13.74 18.04
CA ASN A 168 -2.25 12.35 18.27
C ASN A 168 -2.17 11.48 17.00
N TRP A 169 -1.72 12.03 15.88
CA TRP A 169 -1.52 11.31 14.63
C TRP A 169 -0.03 11.14 14.36
N ASP A 170 0.31 9.98 13.81
CA ASP A 170 1.65 9.71 13.29
C ASP A 170 1.66 9.81 11.77
N GLY A 171 2.82 10.01 11.18
CA GLY A 171 2.94 9.99 9.73
C GLY A 171 4.38 9.97 9.26
N PHE A 172 4.54 9.80 7.95
CA PHE A 172 5.82 9.86 7.28
C PHE A 172 5.63 10.34 5.83
N ILE A 173 6.71 10.85 5.24
CA ILE A 173 6.75 11.16 3.80
C ILE A 173 7.50 10.07 3.04
N ALA A 174 7.08 9.81 1.81
CA ALA A 174 7.75 8.87 0.91
C ALA A 174 7.65 9.33 -0.55
N SER A 175 8.67 9.04 -1.35
CA SER A 175 8.59 9.13 -2.80
C SER A 175 8.11 7.80 -3.39
N SER A 176 7.32 7.85 -4.47
CA SER A 176 7.02 6.64 -5.24
C SER A 176 8.26 6.17 -5.99
N VAL A 177 8.41 4.85 -6.06
CA VAL A 177 9.36 4.17 -6.94
C VAL A 177 8.62 3.08 -7.72
N ASN A 178 8.93 2.92 -9.00
CA ASN A 178 8.36 1.83 -9.81
C ASN A 178 9.14 0.52 -9.68
N ILE A 179 10.36 0.57 -9.14
CA ILE A 179 11.19 -0.60 -8.84
C ILE A 179 11.40 -0.65 -7.33
N SER A 180 11.11 -1.81 -6.74
CA SER A 180 11.25 -2.04 -5.31
C SER A 180 12.70 -1.87 -4.87
N PRO A 181 12.96 -1.12 -3.79
CA PRO A 181 14.31 -1.00 -3.22
C PRO A 181 14.92 -2.36 -2.84
N ALA A 182 14.10 -3.36 -2.49
CA ALA A 182 14.59 -4.69 -2.15
C ALA A 182 15.30 -5.36 -3.34
N HIS A 183 14.76 -5.23 -4.55
CA HIS A 183 15.37 -5.78 -5.76
C HIS A 183 16.68 -5.06 -6.08
N THR A 184 16.66 -3.72 -6.07
CA THR A 184 17.84 -2.91 -6.32
C THR A 184 18.98 -3.24 -5.36
N GLN A 185 18.69 -3.49 -4.08
CA GLN A 185 19.71 -3.82 -3.10
C GLN A 185 20.19 -5.27 -3.19
N LEU A 186 19.31 -6.24 -3.47
CA LEU A 186 19.71 -7.63 -3.63
C LEU A 186 20.55 -7.86 -4.90
N ASP A 187 20.30 -7.10 -5.96
CA ASP A 187 21.11 -7.13 -7.18
C ASP A 187 22.52 -6.57 -6.94
N ALA A 188 22.68 -5.66 -5.97
CA ALA A 188 23.98 -5.13 -5.57
C ALA A 188 24.80 -6.11 -4.70
N ILE A 189 24.18 -7.19 -4.20
CA ILE A 189 24.86 -8.24 -3.44
C ILE A 189 25.36 -9.29 -4.42
N HIS A 190 26.68 -9.33 -4.59
CA HIS A 190 27.41 -10.31 -5.41
C HIS A 190 27.33 -11.72 -4.82
#